data_AF-A0A7V5VKB7-F1
#
_entry.id   AF-A0A7V5VKB7-F1
#
_cell.length_a   1.000
_cell.length_b   1.000
_cell.length_c   1.000
_cell.angle_alpha   90.00
_cell.angle_beta   90.00
_cell.angle_gamma   90.00
#
_symmetry.space_group_name_H-M   'P 1'
#
loop_
_entity.id
_entity.type
_entity.pdbx_description
1 polymer ?
#
loop_
_entity_poly.entity_id
_entity_poly.type
_entity_poly.pdbx_seq_one_letter_code
_entity_poly.pdbx_strand_id
1 'polypeptide(L)'
;MKLLYSFEDERDLQAATANNTRLKVVAQGATHGKRALQVEYPPNVDWPNLMFRAPEPWDWRGYAGLAFDLYNPTREAIRFGVRVDDDPRADGTNFCRQGAYTISPRTRASFVFPLGRNPMDYGMRGLPPLGKNLTRIGVTNEGKIRLEHIVAFQIFLWRDEQPRTLIVDNIRLIEADESLERIVDEFGQFTRADWQGKIRSISHLKRTLTLETRELERLPAPADFDEYGAWKSGPQLRATGYFRTEKVGDKWWLVAPNGRLFFSTGMDCVHYGDATFVTGREHMFTWLPREGEPLAKHYGQASGALMGPIKEGKTYNFYAANLERKYGENYQQRWREQTLRRLRSWGFNTIANWSLGDWYRNGRVPYVATAGVWGEHKRVPSGSDYWG
;
A
#
# COMPACT_ATOMS: atom_id res chain seq x y z
N MET A 1 0.96 -24.09 -11.86
CA MET A 1 0.51 -24.19 -10.44
C MET A 1 0.67 -25.64 -10.02
N LYS A 2 1.13 -25.88 -8.79
CA LYS A 2 1.24 -27.22 -8.20
C LYS A 2 0.48 -27.26 -6.87
N LEU A 3 -0.63 -28.00 -6.82
CA LEU A 3 -1.36 -28.24 -5.58
C LEU A 3 -0.47 -29.08 -4.64
N LEU A 4 -0.37 -28.65 -3.38
CA LEU A 4 0.38 -29.35 -2.34
C LEU A 4 -0.57 -30.07 -1.39
N TYR A 5 -1.55 -29.35 -0.84
CA TYR A 5 -2.50 -29.89 0.13
C TYR A 5 -3.89 -29.29 -0.09
N SER A 6 -4.86 -30.17 -0.31
CA SER A 6 -6.30 -29.81 -0.42
C SER A 6 -7.12 -30.34 0.74
N PHE A 7 -6.52 -31.23 1.56
CA PHE A 7 -7.19 -31.89 2.67
C PHE A 7 -8.36 -32.78 2.24
N GLU A 8 -8.48 -33.11 0.95
CA GLU A 8 -9.43 -34.09 0.38
C GLU A 8 -8.96 -35.55 0.50
N ASP A 9 -7.69 -35.76 0.82
CA ASP A 9 -7.10 -37.08 1.13
C ASP A 9 -6.60 -37.12 2.60
N GLU A 10 -6.62 -38.29 3.22
CA GLU A 10 -6.10 -38.51 4.57
C GLU A 10 -4.58 -38.34 4.65
N ARG A 11 -3.86 -38.58 3.54
CA ARG A 11 -2.41 -38.33 3.42
C ARG A 11 -2.04 -36.87 3.66
N ASP A 12 -2.86 -35.92 3.21
CA ASP A 12 -2.65 -34.48 3.45
C ASP A 12 -2.70 -34.15 4.95
N LEU A 13 -3.56 -34.85 5.69
CA LEU A 13 -3.71 -34.68 7.14
C LEU A 13 -2.55 -35.31 7.89
N GLN A 14 -2.07 -36.47 7.46
CA GLN A 14 -0.89 -37.12 8.03
C GLN A 14 0.39 -36.30 7.81
N ALA A 15 0.46 -35.53 6.72
CA ALA A 15 1.57 -34.61 6.46
C ALA A 15 1.52 -33.33 7.33
N ALA A 16 0.35 -32.96 7.85
CA ALA A 16 0.17 -31.78 8.69
C ALA A 16 0.66 -32.03 10.11
N THR A 17 1.71 -31.31 10.51
CA THR A 17 2.25 -31.36 11.88
C THR A 17 1.61 -30.27 12.74
N ALA A 18 1.01 -30.67 13.85
CA ALA A 18 0.41 -29.77 14.83
C ALA A 18 1.41 -29.42 15.94
N ASN A 19 2.08 -28.27 15.83
CA ASN A 19 2.99 -27.80 16.88
C ASN A 19 2.26 -26.82 17.80
N ASN A 20 1.89 -27.28 18.99
CA ASN A 20 1.05 -26.53 19.92
C ASN A 20 -0.25 -26.01 19.29
N THR A 21 -0.87 -26.82 18.42
CA THR A 21 -2.16 -26.54 17.79
C THR A 21 -3.05 -27.78 17.83
N ARG A 22 -4.35 -27.62 17.62
CA ARG A 22 -5.26 -28.75 17.34
C ARG A 22 -5.79 -28.65 15.92
N LEU A 23 -5.74 -29.76 15.20
CA LEU A 23 -6.16 -29.85 13.82
C LEU A 23 -7.48 -30.62 13.72
N LYS A 24 -8.41 -30.09 12.93
CA LYS A 24 -9.70 -30.74 12.68
C LYS A 24 -10.12 -30.53 11.23
N VAL A 25 -10.54 -31.60 10.57
CA VAL A 25 -11.14 -31.52 9.25
C VAL A 25 -12.56 -30.98 9.37
N VAL A 26 -12.88 -29.97 8.55
CA VAL A 26 -14.19 -29.33 8.52
C VAL A 26 -14.64 -29.12 7.09
N ALA A 27 -15.97 -29.07 6.85
CA ALA A 27 -16.51 -28.66 5.56
C ALA A 27 -16.61 -27.13 5.42
N GLN A 28 -16.72 -26.42 6.55
CA GLN A 28 -16.75 -24.97 6.56
C GLN A 28 -15.43 -24.41 6.07
N GLY A 29 -15.47 -23.37 5.24
CA GLY A 29 -14.24 -22.69 4.78
C GLY A 29 -13.59 -23.32 3.55
N ALA A 30 -13.98 -24.54 3.17
CA ALA A 30 -13.44 -25.22 1.98
C ALA A 30 -13.60 -24.37 0.70
N THR A 31 -12.53 -24.33 -0.07
CA THR A 31 -12.38 -23.67 -1.37
C THR A 31 -11.95 -24.65 -2.46
N HIS A 32 -11.34 -25.78 -2.09
CA HIS A 32 -10.98 -26.84 -3.02
C HIS A 32 -11.59 -28.18 -2.58
N GLY A 33 -12.77 -28.51 -3.11
CA GLY A 33 -13.48 -29.75 -2.77
C GLY A 33 -14.52 -29.52 -1.67
N LYS A 34 -14.55 -30.39 -0.67
CA LYS A 34 -15.55 -30.42 0.42
C LYS A 34 -14.95 -30.30 1.82
N ARG A 35 -13.63 -30.34 1.95
CA ARG A 35 -12.90 -30.43 3.22
C ARG A 35 -11.85 -29.32 3.28
N ALA A 36 -11.58 -28.85 4.49
CA ALA A 36 -10.55 -27.89 4.82
C ALA A 36 -9.97 -28.22 6.20
N LEU A 37 -8.83 -27.64 6.53
CA LEU A 37 -8.16 -27.86 7.81
C LEU A 37 -8.43 -26.69 8.76
N GLN A 38 -9.24 -26.92 9.80
CA GLN A 38 -9.35 -26.01 10.93
C GLN A 38 -8.12 -26.18 11.83
N VAL A 39 -7.48 -25.07 12.16
CA VAL A 39 -6.35 -24.98 13.08
C VAL A 39 -6.78 -24.15 14.28
N GLU A 40 -6.79 -24.79 15.46
CA GLU A 40 -6.99 -24.11 16.74
C GLU A 40 -5.64 -23.83 17.39
N TYR A 41 -5.41 -22.55 17.65
CA TYR A 41 -4.23 -22.04 18.35
C TYR A 41 -4.61 -21.78 19.81
N PRO A 42 -4.02 -22.51 20.77
CA PRO A 42 -4.29 -22.34 22.20
C PRO A 42 -3.75 -20.99 22.69
N PRO A 43 -4.32 -20.45 23.79
CA PRO A 43 -3.84 -19.21 24.38
C PRO A 43 -2.48 -19.41 25.07
N ASN A 44 -1.74 -18.32 25.25
CA ASN A 44 -0.52 -18.23 26.04
C ASN A 44 0.61 -19.18 25.62
N VAL A 45 0.63 -19.58 24.35
CA VAL A 45 1.72 -20.37 23.77
C VAL A 45 2.52 -19.53 22.78
N ASP A 46 3.84 -19.62 22.89
CA ASP A 46 4.75 -18.98 21.94
C ASP A 46 4.84 -19.81 20.65
N TRP A 47 4.69 -19.12 19.51
CA TRP A 47 4.84 -19.65 18.15
C TRP A 47 4.03 -20.93 17.82
N PRO A 48 2.75 -21.05 18.21
CA PRO A 48 1.92 -22.18 17.80
C PRO A 48 1.74 -22.17 16.28
N ASN A 49 1.87 -23.34 15.65
CA ASN A 49 1.89 -23.42 14.19
C ASN A 49 1.29 -24.71 13.61
N LEU A 50 0.77 -24.57 12.40
CA LEU A 50 0.55 -25.65 11.45
C LEU A 50 1.80 -25.73 10.57
N MET A 51 2.49 -26.87 10.56
CA MET A 51 3.75 -27.09 9.86
C MET A 51 3.63 -28.25 8.88
N PHE A 52 4.29 -28.13 7.73
CA PHE A 52 4.51 -29.22 6.79
C PHE A 52 6.02 -29.38 6.61
N ARG A 53 6.52 -30.61 6.82
CA ARG A 53 7.93 -30.95 6.66
C ARG A 53 8.11 -31.84 5.45
N ALA A 54 9.13 -31.54 4.67
CA ALA A 54 9.50 -32.34 3.52
C ALA A 54 10.17 -33.63 4.01
N PRO A 55 9.69 -34.83 3.62
CA PRO A 55 10.39 -36.08 3.90
C PRO A 55 11.78 -36.10 3.26
N GLU A 56 11.87 -35.52 2.07
CA GLU A 56 13.10 -35.17 1.35
C GLU A 56 12.96 -33.71 0.88
N PRO A 57 14.05 -32.92 0.82
CA PRO A 57 13.99 -31.51 0.42
C PRO A 57 13.25 -31.30 -0.91
N TRP A 58 12.31 -30.37 -0.92
CA TRP A 58 11.58 -30.00 -2.13
C TRP A 58 12.39 -29.03 -3.00
N ASP A 59 12.32 -29.23 -4.31
CA ASP A 59 12.74 -28.23 -5.29
C ASP A 59 11.53 -27.37 -5.72
N TRP A 60 11.56 -26.11 -5.29
CA TRP A 60 10.55 -25.08 -5.58
C TRP A 60 11.06 -24.03 -6.57
N ARG A 61 12.17 -24.28 -7.27
CA ARG A 61 12.60 -23.40 -8.37
C ARG A 61 11.51 -23.33 -9.44
N GLY A 62 11.37 -22.15 -10.05
CA GLY A 62 10.33 -21.88 -11.06
C GLY A 62 8.97 -21.45 -10.51
N TYR A 63 8.73 -21.57 -9.20
CA TYR A 63 7.53 -21.04 -8.56
C TYR A 63 7.78 -19.67 -7.94
N ALA A 64 6.82 -18.76 -8.10
CA ALA A 64 6.90 -17.39 -7.62
C ALA A 64 6.43 -17.25 -6.15
N GLY A 65 5.58 -18.16 -5.68
CA GLY A 65 4.99 -18.06 -4.35
C GLY A 65 4.31 -19.32 -3.84
N LEU A 66 4.20 -19.41 -2.51
CA LEU A 66 3.36 -20.35 -1.79
C LEU A 66 2.01 -19.69 -1.51
N ALA A 67 0.95 -20.17 -2.14
CA ALA A 67 -0.40 -19.68 -1.97
C ALA A 67 -1.26 -20.64 -1.14
N PHE A 68 -2.26 -20.09 -0.45
CA PHE A 68 -3.24 -20.85 0.32
C PHE A 68 -4.49 -19.98 0.53
N ASP A 69 -5.62 -20.63 0.77
CA ASP A 69 -6.85 -19.96 1.09
C ASP A 69 -7.06 -20.00 2.61
N LEU A 70 -7.43 -18.86 3.20
CA LEU A 70 -7.56 -18.71 4.64
C LEU A 70 -8.92 -18.09 4.96
N TYR A 71 -9.64 -18.71 5.89
CA TYR A 71 -10.87 -18.19 6.45
C TYR A 71 -10.68 -17.91 7.94
N ASN A 72 -11.05 -16.70 8.36
CA ASN A 72 -11.15 -16.32 9.75
C ASN A 72 -12.62 -16.43 10.21
N PRO A 73 -13.01 -17.50 10.92
CA PRO A 73 -14.38 -17.67 11.40
C PRO A 73 -14.72 -16.79 12.61
N THR A 74 -13.76 -16.08 13.19
CA THR A 74 -13.94 -15.34 14.45
C THR A 74 -14.48 -13.93 14.23
N ARG A 75 -14.74 -13.21 15.34
CA ARG A 75 -15.20 -11.81 15.33
C ARG A 75 -14.06 -10.80 15.45
N GLU A 76 -12.82 -11.26 15.54
CA GLU A 76 -11.64 -10.41 15.70
C GLU A 76 -10.70 -10.59 14.51
N ALA A 77 -9.94 -9.56 14.19
CA ALA A 77 -8.91 -9.66 13.17
C ALA A 77 -7.76 -10.52 13.72
N ILE A 78 -7.21 -11.41 12.89
CA ILE A 78 -6.13 -12.30 13.31
C ILE A 78 -4.89 -11.97 12.49
N ARG A 79 -3.80 -11.62 13.17
CA ARG A 79 -2.48 -11.50 12.56
C ARG A 79 -1.84 -12.88 12.52
N PHE A 80 -1.53 -13.37 11.33
CA PHE A 80 -0.84 -14.64 11.13
C PHE A 80 0.51 -14.42 10.45
N GLY A 81 1.43 -15.34 10.69
CA GLY A 81 2.72 -15.42 10.04
C GLY A 81 2.78 -16.60 9.08
N VAL A 82 3.59 -16.47 8.04
CA VAL A 82 3.99 -17.56 7.14
C VAL A 82 5.50 -17.61 7.12
N ARG A 83 6.06 -18.81 7.22
CA ARG A 83 7.50 -19.04 7.17
C ARG A 83 7.82 -20.23 6.28
N VAL A 84 8.88 -20.11 5.48
CA VAL A 84 9.42 -21.16 4.60
C VAL A 84 10.90 -21.35 4.94
N ASP A 85 11.30 -22.59 5.15
CA ASP A 85 12.63 -22.98 5.62
C ASP A 85 13.40 -23.72 4.53
N ASP A 86 14.66 -23.33 4.30
CA ASP A 86 15.55 -23.94 3.30
C ASP A 86 16.66 -24.82 3.89
N ASP A 87 16.68 -24.95 5.22
CA ASP A 87 17.62 -25.77 5.96
C ASP A 87 17.00 -26.18 7.31
N PRO A 88 17.24 -27.38 7.83
CA PRO A 88 16.73 -27.79 9.14
C PRO A 88 17.19 -26.89 10.29
N ARG A 89 18.28 -26.12 10.10
CA ARG A 89 18.80 -25.13 11.07
C ARG A 89 17.98 -23.83 11.14
N ALA A 90 16.91 -23.70 10.37
CA ALA A 90 16.11 -22.49 10.34
C ALA A 90 15.54 -22.11 11.72
N ASP A 91 15.76 -20.86 12.12
CA ASP A 91 15.46 -20.36 13.48
C ASP A 91 14.41 -19.21 13.50
N GLY A 92 13.86 -18.84 12.34
CA GLY A 92 12.94 -17.70 12.18
C GLY A 92 13.62 -16.43 11.69
N THR A 93 14.95 -16.42 11.70
CA THR A 93 15.82 -15.36 11.19
C THR A 93 16.73 -15.86 10.06
N ASN A 94 17.47 -16.94 10.31
CA ASN A 94 18.38 -17.58 9.37
C ASN A 94 17.72 -18.77 8.68
N PHE A 95 18.22 -19.10 7.48
CA PHE A 95 17.77 -20.26 6.67
C PHE A 95 16.26 -20.33 6.43
N CYS A 96 15.60 -19.18 6.48
CA CYS A 96 14.18 -19.08 6.26
C CYS A 96 13.83 -17.70 5.75
N ARG A 97 12.62 -17.62 5.20
CA ARG A 97 11.93 -16.37 4.93
C ARG A 97 10.62 -16.39 5.68
N GLN A 98 10.27 -15.28 6.29
CA GLN A 98 8.96 -15.13 6.91
C GLN A 98 8.32 -13.78 6.65
N GLY A 99 7.00 -13.77 6.74
CA GLY A 99 6.17 -12.60 6.54
C GLY A 99 4.88 -12.70 7.34
N ALA A 100 4.13 -11.62 7.37
CA ALA A 100 2.91 -11.53 8.17
C ALA A 100 1.80 -10.80 7.43
N TYR A 101 0.57 -11.13 7.78
CA TYR A 101 -0.62 -10.41 7.35
C TYR A 101 -1.71 -10.46 8.43
N THR A 102 -2.65 -9.51 8.39
CA THR A 102 -3.82 -9.50 9.27
C THR A 102 -5.09 -9.78 8.48
N ILE A 103 -5.72 -10.92 8.73
CA ILE A 103 -7.01 -11.26 8.12
C ILE A 103 -8.16 -10.67 8.93
N SER A 104 -9.08 -9.99 8.25
CA SER A 104 -10.27 -9.38 8.88
C SER A 104 -11.23 -10.42 9.45
N PRO A 105 -12.07 -10.06 10.45
CA PRO A 105 -13.09 -10.93 11.00
C PRO A 105 -14.04 -11.46 9.91
N ARG A 106 -14.50 -12.71 10.04
CA ARG A 106 -15.51 -13.33 9.17
C ARG A 106 -15.18 -13.30 7.67
N THR A 107 -13.93 -13.08 7.31
CA THR A 107 -13.49 -12.94 5.92
C THR A 107 -12.74 -14.18 5.48
N ARG A 108 -12.96 -14.55 4.21
CA ARG A 108 -12.16 -15.52 3.46
C ARG A 108 -11.33 -14.78 2.42
N ALA A 109 -10.06 -15.12 2.28
CA ALA A 109 -9.19 -14.58 1.25
C ALA A 109 -8.13 -15.61 0.83
N SER A 110 -7.63 -15.48 -0.40
CA SER A 110 -6.49 -16.24 -0.88
C SER A 110 -5.23 -15.41 -0.71
N PHE A 111 -4.22 -15.99 -0.08
CA PHE A 111 -2.94 -15.34 0.19
C PHE A 111 -1.84 -15.96 -0.66
N VAL A 112 -0.78 -15.18 -0.89
CA VAL A 112 0.47 -15.68 -1.47
C VAL A 112 1.66 -15.14 -0.69
N PHE A 113 2.47 -16.06 -0.17
CA PHE A 113 3.77 -15.78 0.38
C PHE A 113 4.82 -15.79 -0.76
N PRO A 114 5.47 -14.65 -1.06
CA PRO A 114 6.39 -14.58 -2.18
C PRO A 114 7.71 -15.31 -1.90
N LEU A 115 8.02 -16.28 -2.75
CA LEU A 115 9.29 -17.03 -2.75
C LEU A 115 10.37 -16.31 -3.56
N GLY A 116 9.94 -15.48 -4.52
CA GLY A 116 10.79 -14.75 -5.44
C GLY A 116 11.49 -13.52 -4.83
N ARG A 117 11.58 -12.46 -5.63
CA ARG A 117 12.53 -11.37 -5.43
C ARG A 117 12.14 -10.40 -4.31
N ASN A 118 13.13 -9.72 -3.74
CA ASN A 118 12.89 -8.60 -2.82
C ASN A 118 12.49 -7.35 -3.63
N PRO A 119 11.33 -6.71 -3.36
CA PRO A 119 10.95 -5.45 -4.01
C PRO A 119 12.03 -4.35 -3.93
N MET A 120 12.75 -4.29 -2.81
CA MET A 120 13.76 -3.25 -2.58
C MET A 120 14.97 -3.37 -3.49
N ASP A 121 15.28 -4.56 -4.02
CA ASP A 121 16.32 -4.77 -5.04
C ASP A 121 16.01 -4.00 -6.35
N TYR A 122 14.77 -3.54 -6.53
CA TYR A 122 14.31 -2.77 -7.70
C TYR A 122 13.92 -1.32 -7.33
N GLY A 123 14.18 -0.91 -6.08
CA GLY A 123 13.73 0.39 -5.57
C GLY A 123 12.21 0.52 -5.50
N MET A 124 11.52 -0.58 -5.20
CA MET A 124 10.06 -0.63 -5.06
C MET A 124 9.68 -1.11 -3.66
N ARG A 125 8.57 -0.60 -3.09
CA ARG A 125 8.03 -1.10 -1.82
C ARG A 125 7.24 -2.40 -1.97
N GLY A 126 6.73 -2.66 -3.16
CA GLY A 126 5.99 -3.87 -3.51
C GLY A 126 6.16 -4.17 -4.99
N LEU A 127 6.22 -5.45 -5.33
CA LEU A 127 6.26 -5.93 -6.71
C LEU A 127 4.83 -6.12 -7.26
N PRO A 128 4.67 -6.24 -8.59
CA PRO A 128 3.39 -6.59 -9.19
C PRO A 128 2.70 -7.79 -8.52
N PRO A 129 1.36 -7.86 -8.55
CA PRO A 129 0.62 -8.99 -8.01
C PRO A 129 1.05 -10.32 -8.67
N LEU A 130 1.21 -11.38 -7.87
CA LEU A 130 1.60 -12.72 -8.35
C LEU A 130 0.42 -13.54 -8.91
N GLY A 131 -0.77 -12.95 -8.97
CA GLY A 131 -1.97 -13.60 -9.48
C GLY A 131 -3.22 -12.78 -9.21
N LYS A 132 -4.32 -13.13 -9.88
CA LYS A 132 -5.62 -12.48 -9.66
C LYS A 132 -6.18 -12.90 -8.30
N ASN A 133 -6.74 -11.95 -7.56
CA ASN A 133 -7.40 -12.18 -6.27
C ASN A 133 -6.49 -12.83 -5.20
N LEU A 134 -5.17 -12.70 -5.34
CA LEU A 134 -4.21 -13.14 -4.33
C LEU A 134 -3.69 -11.93 -3.55
N THR A 135 -3.85 -11.98 -2.24
CA THR A 135 -3.25 -11.01 -1.33
C THR A 135 -1.80 -11.39 -1.07
N ARG A 136 -0.86 -10.58 -1.56
CA ARG A 136 0.58 -10.78 -1.31
C ARG A 136 0.90 -10.51 0.16
N ILE A 137 1.52 -11.47 0.82
CA ILE A 137 2.00 -11.33 2.21
C ILE A 137 3.28 -10.49 2.22
N GLY A 138 3.36 -9.53 3.14
CA GLY A 138 4.55 -8.71 3.35
C GLY A 138 5.65 -9.52 4.02
N VAL A 139 6.83 -9.56 3.41
CA VAL A 139 8.02 -10.23 3.98
C VAL A 139 8.60 -9.34 5.06
N THR A 140 8.83 -9.90 6.25
CA THR A 140 9.37 -9.19 7.43
C THR A 140 10.82 -9.58 7.72
N ASN A 141 11.26 -10.74 7.22
CA ASN A 141 12.65 -11.17 7.28
C ASN A 141 13.07 -11.60 5.87
N GLU A 142 14.08 -10.90 5.34
CA GLU A 142 14.52 -10.97 3.95
C GLU A 142 15.58 -12.03 3.67
N GLY A 143 15.74 -13.01 4.58
CA GLY A 143 16.62 -14.15 4.38
C GLY A 143 16.51 -14.70 2.95
N LYS A 144 17.66 -14.77 2.26
CA LYS A 144 17.75 -15.48 0.98
C LYS A 144 17.50 -16.95 1.28
N ILE A 145 16.50 -17.53 0.62
CA ILE A 145 16.18 -18.96 0.72
C ILE A 145 16.61 -19.66 -0.56
N ARG A 146 17.18 -20.87 -0.43
CA ARG A 146 17.54 -21.76 -1.53
C ARG A 146 16.31 -22.54 -1.97
N LEU A 147 15.72 -22.15 -3.10
CA LEU A 147 14.48 -22.77 -3.58
C LEU A 147 14.68 -24.22 -4.03
N GLU A 148 15.90 -24.64 -4.35
CA GLU A 148 16.26 -26.02 -4.66
C GLU A 148 16.27 -26.96 -3.44
N HIS A 149 16.16 -26.43 -2.23
CA HIS A 149 16.30 -27.20 -0.99
C HIS A 149 15.34 -26.70 0.10
N ILE A 150 14.03 -26.77 -0.14
CA ILE A 150 13.02 -26.39 0.86
C ILE A 150 12.70 -27.59 1.76
N VAL A 151 12.82 -27.41 3.08
CA VAL A 151 12.64 -28.50 4.05
C VAL A 151 11.34 -28.38 4.84
N ALA A 152 10.76 -27.18 4.94
CA ALA A 152 9.49 -26.99 5.63
C ALA A 152 8.81 -25.67 5.24
N PHE A 153 7.50 -25.59 5.51
CA PHE A 153 6.80 -24.32 5.64
C PHE A 153 5.75 -24.40 6.76
N GLN A 154 5.35 -23.24 7.27
CA GLN A 154 4.41 -23.15 8.38
C GLN A 154 3.54 -21.89 8.33
N ILE A 155 2.34 -22.02 8.90
CA ILE A 155 1.42 -20.92 9.21
C ILE A 155 1.30 -20.84 10.74
N PHE A 156 1.78 -19.75 11.32
CA PHE A 156 1.96 -19.60 12.76
C PHE A 156 1.28 -18.34 13.29
N LEU A 157 1.05 -18.30 14.61
CA LEU A 157 0.69 -17.09 15.34
C LEU A 157 1.77 -16.70 16.34
N TRP A 158 1.74 -15.44 16.80
CA TRP A 158 2.45 -15.02 18.01
C TRP A 158 1.66 -15.44 19.24
N ARG A 159 2.29 -15.34 20.41
CA ARG A 159 1.59 -15.50 21.68
C ARG A 159 0.40 -14.55 21.77
N ASP A 160 -0.77 -15.12 22.05
CA ASP A 160 -2.02 -14.40 22.26
C ASP A 160 -2.67 -14.94 23.54
N GLU A 161 -3.29 -14.07 24.33
CA GLU A 161 -3.98 -14.46 25.57
C GLU A 161 -5.28 -15.22 25.29
N GLN A 162 -5.84 -15.05 24.09
CA GLN A 162 -7.09 -15.68 23.68
C GLN A 162 -6.83 -16.81 22.66
N PRO A 163 -7.61 -17.91 22.70
CA PRO A 163 -7.54 -18.92 21.66
C PRO A 163 -7.95 -18.33 20.31
N ARG A 164 -7.24 -18.72 19.26
CA ARG A 164 -7.53 -18.30 17.88
C ARG A 164 -7.88 -19.51 17.01
N THR A 165 -8.69 -19.28 16.00
CA THR A 165 -9.04 -20.31 15.02
C THR A 165 -8.90 -19.74 13.63
N LEU A 166 -8.19 -20.47 12.78
CA LEU A 166 -8.12 -20.22 11.34
C LEU A 166 -8.49 -21.50 10.60
N ILE A 167 -9.09 -21.36 9.42
CA ILE A 167 -9.36 -22.49 8.53
C ILE A 167 -8.53 -22.29 7.27
N VAL A 168 -7.67 -23.27 6.97
CA VAL A 168 -6.72 -23.26 5.85
C VAL A 168 -7.19 -24.27 4.80
N ASP A 169 -7.09 -23.90 3.53
CA ASP A 169 -7.36 -24.80 2.41
C ASP A 169 -6.49 -24.47 1.18
N ASN A 170 -6.46 -25.37 0.20
CA ASN A 170 -5.93 -25.14 -1.15
C ASN A 170 -4.48 -24.62 -1.14
N ILE A 171 -3.62 -25.27 -0.36
CA ILE A 171 -2.20 -24.92 -0.28
C ILE A 171 -1.51 -25.37 -1.57
N ARG A 172 -0.86 -24.43 -2.26
CA ARG A 172 -0.35 -24.64 -3.62
C ARG A 172 0.84 -23.73 -3.91
N LEU A 173 1.74 -24.20 -4.76
CA LEU A 173 2.75 -23.35 -5.39
C LEU A 173 2.16 -22.72 -6.65
N ILE A 174 2.42 -21.44 -6.83
CA ILE A 174 2.00 -20.70 -8.03
C ILE A 174 3.21 -20.35 -8.89
N GLU A 175 3.03 -20.48 -10.18
CA GLU A 175 3.89 -19.87 -11.18
C GLU A 175 3.34 -18.47 -11.45
N ALA A 176 4.22 -17.49 -11.60
CA ALA A 176 3.82 -16.14 -12.00
C ALA A 176 4.93 -15.51 -12.84
N ASP A 177 4.54 -14.69 -13.80
CA ASP A 177 5.48 -13.81 -14.49
C ASP A 177 5.90 -12.67 -13.56
N GLU A 178 7.04 -12.86 -12.91
CA GLU A 178 7.70 -11.85 -12.08
C GLU A 178 8.56 -10.85 -12.89
N SER A 179 8.50 -10.90 -14.23
CA SER A 179 9.16 -9.93 -15.08
C SER A 179 8.69 -8.52 -14.74
N LEU A 180 9.62 -7.56 -14.69
CA LEU A 180 9.30 -6.15 -14.57
C LEU A 180 9.28 -5.45 -15.92
N GLU A 181 9.42 -6.19 -17.02
CA GLU A 181 9.31 -5.64 -18.37
C GLU A 181 7.95 -5.01 -18.60
N ARG A 182 7.97 -3.75 -19.04
CA ARG A 182 6.81 -3.03 -19.58
C ARG A 182 5.61 -3.05 -18.65
N ILE A 183 5.83 -2.92 -17.34
CA ILE A 183 4.78 -2.92 -16.31
C ILE A 183 4.07 -1.57 -16.16
N VAL A 184 4.63 -0.48 -16.69
CA VAL A 184 4.06 0.87 -16.62
C VAL A 184 3.70 1.37 -18.02
N ASP A 185 2.45 1.79 -18.22
CA ASP A 185 1.95 2.36 -19.48
C ASP A 185 2.34 3.83 -19.67
N GLU A 186 1.98 4.42 -20.82
CA GLU A 186 2.30 5.81 -21.15
C GLU A 186 1.67 6.84 -20.21
N PHE A 187 0.64 6.46 -19.45
CA PHE A 187 -0.04 7.27 -18.43
C PHE A 187 0.49 7.01 -17.02
N GLY A 188 1.52 6.17 -16.85
CA GLY A 188 2.05 5.80 -15.54
C GLY A 188 1.23 4.72 -14.82
N GLN A 189 0.34 4.00 -15.52
CA GLN A 189 -0.56 3.00 -14.93
C GLN A 189 -0.02 1.58 -15.12
N PHE A 190 -0.40 0.66 -14.24
CA PHE A 190 -0.01 -0.73 -14.36
C PHE A 190 -0.60 -1.41 -15.61
N THR A 191 0.25 -2.03 -16.43
CA THR A 191 -0.15 -2.60 -17.73
C THR A 191 -0.91 -3.90 -17.61
N ARG A 192 -0.62 -4.73 -16.61
CA ARG A 192 -1.12 -6.12 -16.52
C ARG A 192 -2.42 -6.31 -15.74
N ALA A 193 -3.10 -5.21 -15.37
CA ALA A 193 -4.41 -5.28 -14.74
C ALA A 193 -5.34 -4.20 -15.30
N ASP A 194 -6.63 -4.47 -15.24
CA ASP A 194 -7.67 -3.52 -15.60
C ASP A 194 -8.60 -3.29 -14.41
N TRP A 195 -9.03 -2.04 -14.24
CA TRP A 195 -9.92 -1.61 -13.16
C TRP A 195 -10.86 -0.51 -13.66
N GLN A 196 -11.94 -0.28 -12.91
CA GLN A 196 -12.87 0.80 -13.20
C GLN A 196 -12.13 2.15 -13.14
N GLY A 197 -12.21 2.92 -14.23
CA GLY A 197 -11.57 4.23 -14.34
C GLY A 197 -10.14 4.23 -14.90
N LYS A 198 -9.56 3.06 -15.25
CA LYS A 198 -8.26 3.01 -15.93
C LYS A 198 -8.30 3.82 -17.24
N ILE A 199 -7.38 4.77 -17.39
CA ILE A 199 -7.29 5.61 -18.59
C ILE A 199 -6.82 4.75 -19.77
N ARG A 200 -7.48 4.89 -20.92
CA ARG A 200 -7.23 4.09 -22.12
C ARG A 200 -6.79 4.92 -23.32
N SER A 201 -6.94 6.24 -23.23
CA SER A 201 -6.59 7.18 -24.29
C SER A 201 -6.61 8.61 -23.75
N ILE A 202 -5.98 9.52 -24.49
CA ILE A 202 -6.05 10.96 -24.22
C ILE A 202 -7.51 11.45 -24.27
N SER A 203 -8.31 10.96 -25.21
CA SER A 203 -9.73 11.30 -25.31
C SER A 203 -10.52 10.83 -24.09
N HIS A 204 -10.20 9.65 -23.53
CA HIS A 204 -10.76 9.21 -22.25
C HIS A 204 -10.35 10.17 -21.12
N LEU A 205 -9.06 10.52 -21.00
CA LEU A 205 -8.57 11.46 -19.98
C LEU A 205 -9.24 12.85 -20.07
N LYS A 206 -9.50 13.37 -21.27
CA LYS A 206 -10.23 14.64 -21.46
C LYS A 206 -11.72 14.50 -21.12
N ARG A 207 -12.31 13.33 -21.37
CA ARG A 207 -13.71 13.03 -20.97
C ARG A 207 -13.85 13.02 -19.46
N THR A 208 -12.88 12.47 -18.71
CA THR A 208 -12.93 12.49 -17.24
C THR A 208 -12.93 13.90 -16.67
N LEU A 209 -12.18 14.85 -17.28
CA LEU A 209 -12.25 16.27 -16.93
C LEU A 209 -13.67 16.84 -17.09
N THR A 210 -14.32 16.51 -18.21
CA THR A 210 -15.67 17.04 -18.52
C THR A 210 -16.70 16.52 -17.53
N LEU A 211 -16.64 15.22 -17.21
CA LEU A 211 -17.53 14.59 -16.25
C LEU A 211 -17.33 15.17 -14.84
N GLU A 212 -16.08 15.25 -14.40
CA GLU A 212 -15.73 15.81 -13.09
C GLU A 212 -16.15 17.28 -12.97
N THR A 213 -15.98 18.08 -14.03
CA THR A 213 -16.40 19.49 -13.99
C THR A 213 -17.90 19.63 -13.75
N ARG A 214 -18.73 18.81 -14.40
CA ARG A 214 -20.19 18.79 -14.20
C ARG A 214 -20.56 18.28 -12.80
N GLU A 215 -19.81 17.31 -12.28
CA GLU A 215 -20.01 16.81 -10.93
C GLU A 215 -19.71 17.90 -9.88
N LEU A 216 -18.59 18.61 -10.01
CA LEU A 216 -18.22 19.71 -9.12
C LEU A 216 -19.15 20.92 -9.23
N GLU A 217 -19.86 21.09 -10.34
CA GLU A 217 -20.94 22.09 -10.47
C GLU A 217 -22.19 21.69 -9.69
N ARG A 218 -22.49 20.39 -9.62
CA ARG A 218 -23.64 19.85 -8.88
C ARG A 218 -23.37 19.69 -7.39
N LEU A 219 -22.11 19.56 -7.01
CA LEU A 219 -21.65 19.37 -5.63
C LEU A 219 -20.72 20.53 -5.25
N PRO A 220 -21.25 21.74 -4.98
CA PRO A 220 -20.42 22.85 -4.53
C PRO A 220 -19.88 22.61 -3.12
N ALA A 221 -19.10 23.57 -2.61
CA ALA A 221 -18.67 23.56 -1.22
C ALA A 221 -19.87 23.43 -0.24
N PRO A 222 -19.70 22.78 0.92
CA PRO A 222 -20.72 22.77 1.96
C PRO A 222 -21.26 24.18 2.26
N ALA A 223 -22.57 24.34 2.31
CA ALA A 223 -23.21 25.65 2.47
C ALA A 223 -22.90 26.33 3.82
N ASP A 224 -22.51 25.53 4.81
CA ASP A 224 -22.15 25.99 6.16
C ASP A 224 -20.65 26.28 6.33
N PHE A 225 -19.91 26.33 5.23
CA PHE A 225 -18.56 26.89 5.19
C PHE A 225 -18.64 28.40 4.98
N ASP A 226 -17.93 29.15 5.82
CA ASP A 226 -17.66 30.56 5.58
C ASP A 226 -16.47 30.76 4.60
N GLU A 227 -16.00 31.99 4.45
CA GLU A 227 -14.88 32.35 3.58
C GLU A 227 -13.57 31.59 3.92
N TYR A 228 -13.38 31.20 5.19
CA TYR A 228 -12.25 30.37 5.62
C TYR A 228 -12.58 28.87 5.61
N GLY A 229 -13.83 28.48 5.39
CA GLY A 229 -14.27 27.10 5.59
C GLY A 229 -14.46 26.70 7.05
N ALA A 230 -14.63 27.70 7.92
CA ALA A 230 -15.04 27.53 9.29
C ALA A 230 -16.56 27.33 9.38
N TRP A 231 -17.03 26.90 10.55
CA TRP A 231 -18.43 26.59 10.82
C TRP A 231 -19.26 27.88 10.87
N LYS A 232 -19.90 28.22 9.75
CA LYS A 232 -20.60 29.49 9.53
C LYS A 232 -21.78 29.69 10.49
N SER A 233 -22.59 28.67 10.71
CA SER A 233 -23.73 28.70 11.64
C SER A 233 -23.34 28.47 13.11
N GLY A 234 -22.05 28.17 13.37
CA GLY A 234 -21.54 27.85 14.69
C GLY A 234 -21.29 29.07 15.59
N PRO A 235 -20.74 28.86 16.80
CA PRO A 235 -20.39 29.94 17.72
C PRO A 235 -19.46 30.99 17.11
N GLN A 236 -19.66 32.24 17.54
CA GLN A 236 -18.81 33.39 17.19
C GLN A 236 -17.94 33.76 18.40
N LEU A 237 -16.63 33.70 18.22
CA LEU A 237 -15.64 34.11 19.22
C LEU A 237 -14.95 35.42 18.80
N ARG A 238 -13.97 35.86 19.59
CA ARG A 238 -13.15 37.03 19.24
C ARG A 238 -12.38 36.78 17.94
N ALA A 239 -12.63 37.64 16.95
CA ALA A 239 -11.86 37.74 15.72
C ALA A 239 -10.53 38.44 15.98
N THR A 240 -9.43 37.83 15.56
CA THR A 240 -8.07 38.37 15.74
C THR A 240 -7.37 38.64 14.42
N GLY A 241 -7.98 38.26 13.29
CA GLY A 241 -7.33 38.31 11.97
C GLY A 241 -6.38 37.14 11.70
N TYR A 242 -6.21 36.21 12.65
CA TYR A 242 -5.33 35.04 12.51
C TYR A 242 -5.98 33.76 13.06
N PHE A 243 -5.58 32.61 12.53
CA PHE A 243 -5.92 31.33 13.14
C PHE A 243 -5.31 31.22 14.53
N ARG A 244 -6.07 30.69 15.48
CA ARG A 244 -5.64 30.45 16.87
C ARG A 244 -6.35 29.25 17.47
N THR A 245 -5.96 28.82 18.66
CA THR A 245 -6.65 27.77 19.41
C THR A 245 -7.55 28.39 20.49
N GLU A 246 -8.68 27.74 20.79
CA GLU A 246 -9.50 28.02 21.96
C GLU A 246 -10.22 26.74 22.40
N LYS A 247 -10.36 26.54 23.71
CA LYS A 247 -11.18 25.47 24.25
C LYS A 247 -12.60 26.00 24.44
N VAL A 248 -13.58 25.36 23.78
CA VAL A 248 -15.00 25.72 23.88
C VAL A 248 -15.74 24.54 24.47
N GLY A 249 -16.22 24.71 25.71
CA GLY A 249 -16.71 23.60 26.53
C GLY A 249 -15.58 22.63 26.88
N ASP A 250 -15.77 21.35 26.59
CA ASP A 250 -14.81 20.28 26.82
C ASP A 250 -13.88 20.00 25.62
N LYS A 251 -14.08 20.67 24.49
CA LYS A 251 -13.39 20.39 23.21
C LYS A 251 -12.43 21.51 22.80
N TRP A 252 -11.28 21.11 22.26
CA TRP A 252 -10.34 22.03 21.61
C TRP A 252 -10.77 22.32 20.18
N TRP A 253 -10.71 23.59 19.81
CA TRP A 253 -11.00 24.07 18.46
C TRP A 253 -9.85 24.94 17.96
N LEU A 254 -9.66 24.94 16.64
CA LEU A 254 -9.09 26.12 15.99
C LEU A 254 -10.19 27.18 15.86
N VAL A 255 -9.79 28.43 15.82
CA VAL A 255 -10.66 29.58 15.58
C VAL A 255 -10.10 30.31 14.37
N ALA A 256 -10.94 30.50 13.35
CA ALA A 256 -10.58 31.18 12.12
C ALA A 256 -10.33 32.70 12.37
N PRO A 257 -9.69 33.41 11.42
CA PRO A 257 -9.41 34.85 11.54
C PRO A 257 -10.63 35.71 11.91
N ASN A 258 -11.81 35.34 11.41
CA ASN A 258 -13.09 36.00 11.68
C ASN A 258 -13.76 35.58 13.00
N GLY A 259 -13.14 34.69 13.79
CA GLY A 259 -13.65 34.24 15.09
C GLY A 259 -14.57 33.02 15.05
N ARG A 260 -14.83 32.41 13.89
CA ARG A 260 -15.64 31.19 13.78
C ARG A 260 -14.85 29.94 14.17
N LEU A 261 -15.55 28.93 14.71
CA LEU A 261 -14.92 27.64 15.03
C LEU A 261 -14.47 26.94 13.76
N PHE A 262 -13.25 26.42 13.78
CA PHE A 262 -12.60 25.77 12.66
C PHE A 262 -12.09 24.39 13.08
N PHE A 263 -12.35 23.39 12.25
CA PHE A 263 -11.76 22.07 12.36
C PHE A 263 -11.00 21.79 11.06
N SER A 264 -9.68 21.65 11.16
CA SER A 264 -8.82 21.52 9.98
C SER A 264 -8.94 20.12 9.38
N THR A 265 -9.44 20.05 8.15
CA THR A 265 -9.45 18.82 7.35
C THR A 265 -8.87 19.13 5.98
N GLY A 266 -7.89 18.33 5.57
CA GLY A 266 -7.15 18.59 4.35
C GLY A 266 -6.36 17.39 3.87
N MET A 267 -5.82 17.53 2.66
CA MET A 267 -4.91 16.57 2.05
C MET A 267 -3.49 17.12 2.08
N ASP A 268 -2.53 16.28 2.45
CA ASP A 268 -1.10 16.58 2.30
C ASP A 268 -0.67 16.44 0.83
N CYS A 269 0.53 16.92 0.51
CA CYS A 269 1.17 16.71 -0.79
C CYS A 269 0.33 17.19 -1.99
N VAL A 270 -0.37 18.33 -1.84
CA VAL A 270 -1.14 18.92 -2.93
C VAL A 270 -0.17 19.62 -3.89
N HIS A 271 0.45 18.84 -4.78
CA HIS A 271 1.38 19.30 -5.82
C HIS A 271 1.21 18.52 -7.13
N TYR A 272 2.09 18.79 -8.11
CA TYR A 272 2.04 18.18 -9.44
C TYR A 272 2.54 16.72 -9.48
N GLY A 273 2.35 15.97 -8.40
CA GLY A 273 2.82 14.59 -8.23
C GLY A 273 4.34 14.47 -8.08
N ASP A 274 4.78 13.24 -7.79
CA ASP A 274 6.19 12.88 -7.62
C ASP A 274 6.74 12.15 -8.84
N ALA A 275 8.02 12.37 -9.10
CA ALA A 275 8.73 11.67 -10.15
C ALA A 275 9.25 10.31 -9.66
N THR A 276 9.40 9.36 -10.59
CA THR A 276 10.03 8.07 -10.32
C THR A 276 11.36 7.96 -11.08
N PHE A 277 12.38 7.29 -10.52
CA PHE A 277 13.61 7.01 -11.27
C PHE A 277 13.31 6.19 -12.52
N VAL A 278 13.86 6.61 -13.65
CA VAL A 278 13.88 5.85 -14.90
C VAL A 278 15.25 5.22 -15.16
N THR A 279 16.33 5.84 -14.67
CA THR A 279 17.70 5.30 -14.78
C THR A 279 17.77 3.88 -14.23
N GLY A 280 18.25 2.94 -15.05
CA GLY A 280 18.37 1.52 -14.70
C GLY A 280 17.03 0.77 -14.62
N ARG A 281 15.92 1.43 -14.93
CA ARG A 281 14.55 0.89 -14.89
C ARG A 281 13.79 1.13 -16.20
N GLU A 282 14.46 1.55 -17.26
CA GLU A 282 13.87 1.94 -18.54
C GLU A 282 12.98 0.83 -19.12
N HIS A 283 13.43 -0.42 -18.99
CA HIS A 283 12.72 -1.62 -19.41
C HIS A 283 11.32 -1.78 -18.75
N MET A 284 11.09 -1.17 -17.59
CA MET A 284 9.81 -1.23 -16.89
C MET A 284 8.70 -0.41 -17.55
N PHE A 285 9.05 0.50 -18.44
CA PHE A 285 8.11 1.44 -19.04
C PHE A 285 7.82 1.04 -20.49
N THR A 286 6.55 0.97 -20.87
CA THR A 286 6.17 0.75 -22.28
C THR A 286 6.54 1.93 -23.16
N TRP A 287 6.61 3.11 -22.55
CA TRP A 287 6.84 4.40 -23.18
C TRP A 287 7.56 5.36 -22.22
N LEU A 288 8.52 6.07 -22.78
CA LEU A 288 9.19 7.23 -22.21
C LEU A 288 9.40 8.23 -23.36
N PRO A 289 9.20 9.55 -23.16
CA PRO A 289 9.30 10.50 -24.26
C PRO A 289 10.73 10.57 -24.79
N ARG A 290 10.87 10.71 -26.10
CA ARG A 290 12.16 10.97 -26.74
C ARG A 290 12.59 12.41 -26.49
N GLU A 291 13.88 12.66 -26.61
CA GLU A 291 14.41 14.01 -26.58
C GLU A 291 13.74 14.88 -27.68
N GLY A 292 13.39 16.12 -27.32
CA GLY A 292 12.67 17.04 -28.21
C GLY A 292 11.14 16.84 -28.27
N GLU A 293 10.58 15.75 -27.73
CA GLU A 293 9.12 15.59 -27.66
C GLU A 293 8.52 16.53 -26.59
N PRO A 294 7.29 17.05 -26.79
CA PRO A 294 6.69 18.02 -25.87
C PRO A 294 6.64 17.57 -24.40
N LEU A 295 6.43 16.27 -24.16
CA LEU A 295 6.34 15.71 -22.80
C LEU A 295 7.70 15.36 -22.18
N ALA A 296 8.81 15.57 -22.89
CA ALA A 296 10.16 15.36 -22.35
C ALA A 296 10.51 16.35 -21.23
N LYS A 297 9.85 17.52 -21.18
CA LYS A 297 10.02 18.50 -20.09
C LYS A 297 9.64 17.98 -18.70
N HIS A 298 8.97 16.83 -18.61
CA HIS A 298 8.61 16.18 -17.35
C HIS A 298 9.68 15.20 -16.84
N TYR A 299 10.83 15.11 -17.52
CA TYR A 299 12.02 14.51 -16.94
C TYR A 299 12.62 15.41 -15.87
N GLY A 300 13.26 14.80 -14.87
CA GLY A 300 14.04 15.48 -13.85
C GLY A 300 15.28 14.66 -13.48
N GLN A 301 15.93 15.10 -12.41
CA GLN A 301 17.04 14.42 -11.76
C GLN A 301 16.73 14.36 -10.27
N ALA A 302 17.04 13.24 -9.61
CA ALA A 302 16.99 13.13 -8.17
C ALA A 302 18.28 12.49 -7.63
N SER A 303 18.63 12.78 -6.39
CA SER A 303 19.74 12.20 -5.64
C SER A 303 19.37 12.05 -4.17
N GLY A 304 20.18 11.31 -3.40
CA GLY A 304 19.97 11.11 -1.97
C GLY A 304 18.82 10.16 -1.63
N ALA A 305 18.49 9.20 -2.52
CA ALA A 305 17.43 8.24 -2.24
C ALA A 305 17.76 7.40 -0.99
N LEU A 306 16.91 7.51 0.04
CA LEU A 306 17.11 6.84 1.33
C LEU A 306 17.30 5.33 1.16
N MET A 307 16.47 4.70 0.32
CA MET A 307 16.44 3.25 0.14
C MET A 307 16.48 2.85 -1.33
N GLY A 308 16.81 1.58 -1.58
CA GLY A 308 16.92 1.01 -2.92
C GLY A 308 18.32 1.20 -3.54
N PRO A 309 18.58 0.51 -4.66
CA PRO A 309 19.90 0.45 -5.29
C PRO A 309 20.26 1.74 -6.05
N ILE A 310 19.25 2.48 -6.55
CA ILE A 310 19.44 3.72 -7.29
C ILE A 310 19.47 4.86 -6.28
N LYS A 311 20.66 5.45 -6.07
CA LYS A 311 20.85 6.58 -5.14
C LYS A 311 20.68 7.93 -5.80
N GLU A 312 20.93 7.99 -7.10
CA GLU A 312 20.76 9.16 -7.95
C GLU A 312 20.50 8.75 -9.40
N GLY A 313 19.85 9.62 -10.17
CA GLY A 313 19.53 9.32 -11.56
C GLY A 313 18.41 10.18 -12.14
N LYS A 314 18.17 9.96 -13.42
CA LYS A 314 17.08 10.58 -14.18
C LYS A 314 15.74 10.08 -13.66
N THR A 315 14.78 10.99 -13.52
CA THR A 315 13.42 10.71 -13.08
C THR A 315 12.40 11.15 -14.12
N TYR A 316 11.18 10.61 -14.08
CA TYR A 316 10.07 11.07 -14.90
C TYR A 316 8.78 11.21 -14.09
N ASN A 317 8.04 12.31 -14.29
CA ASN A 317 6.78 12.59 -13.61
C ASN A 317 5.58 12.35 -14.54
N PHE A 318 5.03 11.13 -14.50
CA PHE A 318 3.85 10.76 -15.29
C PHE A 318 2.60 11.55 -14.88
N TYR A 319 2.46 11.94 -13.61
CA TYR A 319 1.32 12.74 -13.17
C TYR A 319 1.32 14.12 -13.83
N ALA A 320 2.46 14.84 -13.78
CA ALA A 320 2.62 16.14 -14.44
C ALA A 320 2.41 16.04 -15.97
N ALA A 321 2.95 14.99 -16.61
CA ALA A 321 2.70 14.73 -18.03
C ALA A 321 1.20 14.51 -18.33
N ASN A 322 0.49 13.81 -17.44
CA ASN A 322 -0.96 13.63 -17.55
C ASN A 322 -1.74 14.93 -17.32
N LEU A 323 -1.27 15.82 -16.44
CA LEU A 323 -1.86 17.15 -16.29
C LEU A 323 -1.80 17.92 -17.60
N GLU A 324 -0.66 17.91 -18.28
CA GLU A 324 -0.51 18.56 -19.58
C GLU A 324 -1.40 17.92 -20.66
N ARG A 325 -1.46 16.58 -20.72
CA ARG A 325 -2.39 15.88 -21.63
C ARG A 325 -3.85 16.26 -21.37
N LYS A 326 -4.22 16.44 -20.09
CA LYS A 326 -5.58 16.74 -19.64
C LYS A 326 -5.96 18.22 -19.87
N TYR A 327 -5.06 19.15 -19.58
CA TYR A 327 -5.36 20.59 -19.48
C TYR A 327 -4.72 21.46 -20.56
N GLY A 328 -3.73 20.96 -21.30
CA GLY A 328 -2.93 21.71 -22.28
C GLY A 328 -1.70 22.39 -21.65
N GLU A 329 -1.07 23.31 -22.39
CA GLU A 329 0.18 23.96 -21.97
C GLU A 329 0.06 24.70 -20.62
N ASN A 330 -1.08 25.35 -20.36
CA ASN A 330 -1.35 26.04 -19.09
C ASN A 330 -1.92 25.09 -18.00
N TYR A 331 -1.42 23.85 -17.95
CA TYR A 331 -1.98 22.83 -17.04
C TYR A 331 -1.83 23.19 -15.57
N GLN A 332 -0.77 23.89 -15.18
CA GLN A 332 -0.50 24.22 -13.78
C GLN A 332 -1.60 25.10 -13.21
N GLN A 333 -1.96 26.18 -13.91
CA GLN A 333 -3.05 27.06 -13.49
C GLN A 333 -4.39 26.32 -13.47
N ARG A 334 -4.74 25.62 -14.55
CA ARG A 334 -6.02 24.91 -14.65
C ARG A 334 -6.16 23.80 -13.61
N TRP A 335 -5.08 23.09 -13.34
CA TRP A 335 -5.03 22.10 -12.26
C TRP A 335 -5.22 22.77 -10.90
N ARG A 336 -4.54 23.90 -10.62
CA ARG A 336 -4.68 24.60 -9.33
C ARG A 336 -6.12 25.05 -9.10
N GLU A 337 -6.74 25.65 -10.12
CA GLU A 337 -8.15 26.09 -10.06
C GLU A 337 -9.11 24.93 -9.82
N GLN A 338 -8.94 23.83 -10.54
CA GLN A 338 -9.77 22.64 -10.38
C GLN A 338 -9.55 21.97 -9.01
N THR A 339 -8.32 21.94 -8.51
CA THR A 339 -7.98 21.39 -7.19
C THR A 339 -8.63 22.19 -6.07
N LEU A 340 -8.66 23.53 -6.14
CA LEU A 340 -9.38 24.35 -5.15
C LEU A 340 -10.89 24.06 -5.16
N ARG A 341 -11.48 23.79 -6.34
CA ARG A 341 -12.88 23.37 -6.45
C ARG A 341 -13.11 21.99 -5.83
N ARG A 342 -12.24 21.02 -6.12
CA ARG A 342 -12.29 19.65 -5.57
C ARG A 342 -12.26 19.67 -4.05
N LEU A 343 -11.23 20.28 -3.46
CA LEU A 343 -11.04 20.28 -2.01
C LEU A 343 -12.30 20.80 -1.30
N ARG A 344 -12.81 21.95 -1.75
CA ARG A 344 -14.02 22.54 -1.18
C ARG A 344 -15.27 21.67 -1.39
N SER A 345 -15.48 21.14 -2.61
CA SER A 345 -16.60 20.25 -2.95
C SER A 345 -16.59 18.97 -2.10
N TRP A 346 -15.41 18.40 -1.85
CA TRP A 346 -15.22 17.20 -1.03
C TRP A 346 -15.35 17.47 0.49
N GLY A 347 -15.58 18.73 0.88
CA GLY A 347 -15.71 19.13 2.28
C GLY A 347 -14.38 19.38 2.99
N PHE A 348 -13.25 19.40 2.28
CA PHE A 348 -11.98 19.87 2.85
C PHE A 348 -11.94 21.39 2.91
N ASN A 349 -11.40 21.91 4.01
CA ASN A 349 -11.24 23.34 4.26
C ASN A 349 -9.78 23.77 4.43
N THR A 350 -8.83 22.85 4.27
CA THR A 350 -7.41 23.12 4.42
C THR A 350 -6.60 22.43 3.31
N ILE A 351 -5.62 23.14 2.76
CA ILE A 351 -4.52 22.53 1.99
C ILE A 351 -3.44 22.17 3.00
N ALA A 352 -3.20 20.88 3.23
CA ALA A 352 -2.37 20.43 4.33
C ALA A 352 -0.88 20.35 3.93
N ASN A 353 -0.10 19.64 4.74
CA ASN A 353 1.36 19.71 4.78
C ASN A 353 2.01 19.31 3.44
N TRP A 354 3.23 19.78 3.19
CA TRP A 354 4.03 19.41 2.00
C TRP A 354 3.37 19.73 0.65
N SER A 355 2.46 20.71 0.63
CA SER A 355 1.82 21.19 -0.59
C SER A 355 2.63 22.31 -1.25
N LEU A 356 2.33 22.65 -2.52
CA LEU A 356 3.04 23.72 -3.25
C LEU A 356 3.05 25.06 -2.50
N GLY A 357 4.18 25.75 -2.54
CA GLY A 357 4.27 27.14 -2.04
C GLY A 357 3.34 28.11 -2.77
N ASP A 358 2.99 27.82 -4.04
CA ASP A 358 2.00 28.59 -4.83
C ASP A 358 0.65 28.72 -4.11
N TRP A 359 0.31 27.78 -3.23
CA TRP A 359 -0.93 27.83 -2.46
C TRP A 359 -0.97 28.98 -1.46
N TYR A 360 0.16 29.54 -1.04
CA TYR A 360 0.18 30.57 0.00
C TYR A 360 -0.54 31.85 -0.42
N ARG A 361 -0.73 32.05 -1.72
CA ARG A 361 -1.43 33.20 -2.31
C ARG A 361 -2.74 32.81 -2.99
N ASN A 362 -3.30 31.64 -2.69
CA ASN A 362 -4.51 31.15 -3.37
C ASN A 362 -5.77 31.97 -3.04
N GLY A 363 -5.80 32.63 -1.87
CA GLY A 363 -6.89 33.54 -1.46
C GLY A 363 -8.26 32.90 -1.26
N ARG A 364 -8.37 31.57 -1.31
CA ARG A 364 -9.66 30.84 -1.36
C ARG A 364 -9.79 29.72 -0.34
N VAL A 365 -8.70 29.07 0.04
CA VAL A 365 -8.67 27.93 0.97
C VAL A 365 -7.49 28.14 1.93
N PRO A 366 -7.70 28.04 3.26
CA PRO A 366 -6.60 27.99 4.22
C PRO A 366 -5.56 26.93 3.89
N TYR A 367 -4.34 27.13 4.39
CA TYR A 367 -3.25 26.20 4.16
C TYR A 367 -2.39 26.05 5.42
N VAL A 368 -1.66 24.94 5.49
CA VAL A 368 -0.57 24.74 6.44
C VAL A 368 0.76 25.01 5.72
N ALA A 369 1.63 25.80 6.33
CA ALA A 369 3.00 26.00 5.85
C ALA A 369 3.94 24.96 6.48
N THR A 370 4.87 24.44 5.69
CA THR A 370 5.92 23.53 6.17
C THR A 370 7.25 24.25 6.23
N ALA A 371 7.99 24.07 7.33
CA ALA A 371 9.39 24.46 7.45
C ALA A 371 10.20 23.25 7.92
N GLY A 372 11.42 23.10 7.39
CA GLY A 372 12.38 22.09 7.81
C GLY A 372 13.71 22.75 8.17
N VAL A 373 14.40 22.19 9.16
CA VAL A 373 15.73 22.66 9.60
C VAL A 373 16.78 21.70 9.08
N TRP A 374 17.55 22.16 8.10
CA TRP A 374 18.59 21.37 7.43
C TRP A 374 19.93 22.13 7.47
N GLY A 375 21.04 21.41 7.32
CA GLY A 375 22.38 22.00 7.24
C GLY A 375 23.43 21.31 8.11
N GLU A 376 24.61 21.93 8.17
CA GLU A 376 25.79 21.43 8.88
C GLU A 376 25.80 21.86 10.36
N HIS A 377 24.87 21.32 11.14
CA HIS A 377 24.87 21.45 12.59
C HIS A 377 25.22 20.12 13.27
N LYS A 378 25.74 20.17 14.51
CA LYS A 378 26.04 18.97 15.30
C LYS A 378 24.76 18.12 15.46
N ARG A 379 24.91 16.79 15.33
CA ARG A 379 23.83 15.79 15.43
C ARG A 379 23.96 14.96 16.70
N VAL A 380 22.84 14.43 17.19
CA VAL A 380 22.80 13.47 18.31
C VAL A 380 22.08 12.22 17.83
N PRO A 381 22.71 11.03 17.86
CA PRO A 381 22.09 9.80 17.37
C PRO A 381 21.10 9.23 18.40
N SER A 382 19.98 8.68 17.93
CA SER A 382 19.05 7.91 18.77
C SER A 382 19.39 6.42 18.83
N GLY A 383 20.24 5.93 17.93
CA GLY A 383 20.46 4.51 17.68
C GLY A 383 19.49 3.91 16.65
N SER A 384 18.53 4.69 16.15
CA SER A 384 17.56 4.28 15.10
C SER A 384 17.10 5.48 14.25
N ASP A 385 18.05 6.26 13.74
CA ASP A 385 17.78 7.50 12.99
C ASP A 385 17.35 7.19 11.55
N TYR A 386 16.06 6.89 11.36
CA TYR A 386 15.52 6.39 10.08
C TYR A 386 15.66 7.37 8.91
N TRP A 387 15.43 8.67 9.16
CA TRP A 387 15.47 9.71 8.12
C TRP A 387 16.79 10.51 8.12
N GLY A 388 17.76 10.11 8.96
CA GLY A 388 19.04 10.79 9.17
C GLY A 388 19.20 11.39 10.56
#